data_AF-X1A813-F1
#
_entry.id   AF-X1A813-F1
#
_cell.length_a   1.000
_cell.length_b   1.000
_cell.length_c   1.000
_cell.angle_alpha   90.00
_cell.angle_beta   90.00
_cell.angle_gamma   90.00
#
_symmetry.space_group_name_H-M   'P 1'
#
loop_
_entity.id
_entity.type
_entity.pdbx_description
1 polymer ?
#
loop_
_entity_poly.entity_id
_entity_poly.type
_entity_poly.pdbx_seq_one_letter_code
_entity_poly.pdbx_strand_id
1 'polypeptide(L)'
;MDLFENLKDIEKVYEDLVNNAKNLNLKEIEKYRDNEQRTFERFIIEKNELVNEVLGTLAKEVNTKINNFENKFDGAIKKIELQFQKSIRNLQKIIIEEVGLDF
;
A
#
# COMPACT_ATOMS: atom_id res chain seq x y z
N MET A 1 -30.01 -37.35 61.92
CA MET A 1 -30.02 -37.62 60.47
C MET A 1 -29.63 -36.36 59.69
N ASP A 2 -29.93 -35.17 60.21
CA ASP A 2 -29.67 -33.86 59.58
C ASP A 2 -28.19 -33.48 59.31
N LEU A 3 -27.24 -33.94 60.12
CA LEU A 3 -25.85 -33.48 60.02
C LEU A 3 -25.13 -33.98 58.75
N PHE A 4 -25.48 -35.19 58.29
CA PHE A 4 -24.91 -35.78 57.06
C PHE A 4 -25.61 -35.26 55.79
N GLU A 5 -26.89 -34.91 55.85
CA GLU A 5 -27.60 -34.27 54.73
C GLU A 5 -27.09 -32.85 54.50
N ASN A 6 -26.94 -32.07 55.58
CA ASN A 6 -26.34 -30.74 55.53
C ASN A 6 -24.91 -30.75 54.94
N LEU A 7 -24.13 -31.80 55.21
CA LEU A 7 -22.76 -31.95 54.69
C LEU A 7 -22.76 -32.17 53.17
N LYS A 8 -23.68 -33.00 52.66
CA LYS A 8 -23.86 -33.22 51.21
C LYS A 8 -24.36 -31.98 50.48
N ASP A 9 -25.26 -31.22 51.11
CA ASP A 9 -25.75 -29.97 50.53
C ASP A 9 -24.63 -28.93 50.43
N ILE A 10 -23.75 -28.86 51.44
CA ILE A 10 -22.57 -28.00 51.41
C ILE A 10 -21.60 -28.44 50.30
N GLU A 11 -21.29 -29.74 50.17
CA GLU A 11 -20.44 -30.26 49.10
C GLU A 11 -20.99 -29.88 47.71
N LYS A 12 -22.30 -30.04 47.51
CA LYS A 12 -22.97 -29.66 46.26
C LYS A 12 -22.86 -28.17 45.95
N VAL A 13 -23.04 -27.31 46.96
CA VAL A 13 -22.87 -25.86 46.79
C VAL A 13 -21.43 -25.51 46.39
N TYR A 14 -20.42 -26.17 46.96
CA TYR A 14 -19.03 -25.99 46.56
C TYR A 14 -18.76 -26.48 45.14
N GLU A 15 -19.27 -27.64 44.75
CA GLU A 15 -19.17 -28.14 43.37
C GLU A 15 -19.82 -27.19 42.37
N ASP A 16 -21.02 -26.70 42.67
CA ASP A 16 -21.74 -25.74 41.84
C ASP A 16 -20.95 -24.43 41.71
N LEU A 17 -20.37 -23.93 42.80
CA LEU A 17 -19.56 -22.71 42.77
C LEU A 17 -18.29 -22.88 41.92
N VAL A 18 -17.62 -24.02 42.04
CA VAL A 18 -16.42 -24.36 41.25
C VAL A 18 -16.78 -24.49 39.76
N ASN A 19 -17.88 -25.17 39.44
CA ASN A 19 -18.32 -25.36 38.06
C ASN A 19 -18.75 -24.03 37.43
N ASN A 20 -19.46 -23.18 38.18
CA ASN A 20 -19.84 -21.85 37.73
C ASN A 20 -18.62 -20.96 37.48
N ALA A 21 -17.64 -20.96 38.39
CA ALA A 21 -16.40 -20.22 38.21
C ALA A 21 -15.63 -20.69 36.97
N LYS A 22 -15.51 -22.00 36.75
CA LYS A 22 -14.90 -22.56 35.53
C LYS A 22 -15.63 -22.11 34.27
N ASN A 23 -16.96 -22.21 34.26
CA ASN A 23 -17.76 -21.83 33.09
C ASN A 23 -17.66 -20.34 32.78
N LEU A 24 -17.63 -19.48 33.80
CA LEU A 24 -17.44 -18.04 33.62
C LEU A 24 -16.05 -17.73 33.04
N ASN A 25 -15.00 -18.34 33.60
CA ASN A 25 -13.64 -18.16 33.11
C ASN A 25 -13.49 -18.64 31.67
N LEU A 26 -14.09 -19.78 31.31
CA LEU A 26 -14.06 -20.29 29.93
C LEU A 26 -14.73 -19.32 28.96
N LYS A 27 -15.91 -18.81 29.29
CA LYS A 27 -16.61 -17.81 28.47
C LYS A 27 -15.80 -16.51 28.32
N GLU A 28 -15.13 -16.09 29.38
CA GLU A 28 -14.29 -14.91 29.35
C GLU A 28 -13.07 -15.11 28.44
N ILE A 29 -12.40 -16.26 28.55
CA ILE A 29 -11.28 -16.65 27.67
C ILE A 29 -11.73 -16.69 26.20
N GLU A 30 -12.88 -17.29 25.90
CA GLU A 30 -13.43 -17.32 24.54
C GLU A 30 -13.69 -15.91 24.01
N LYS A 31 -14.31 -15.06 24.83
CA LYS A 31 -14.57 -13.66 24.46
C LYS A 31 -13.27 -12.89 24.21
N TYR A 32 -12.25 -13.08 25.04
CA TYR A 32 -10.93 -12.48 24.82
C TYR A 32 -10.32 -12.97 23.51
N ARG A 33 -10.34 -14.27 23.24
CA ARG A 33 -9.82 -14.85 21.99
C ARG A 33 -10.51 -14.29 20.76
N ASP A 34 -11.85 -14.19 20.79
CA ASP A 34 -12.62 -13.65 19.68
C ASP A 34 -12.33 -12.16 19.46
N ASN A 35 -12.13 -11.40 20.54
CA ASN A 35 -11.79 -9.98 20.44
C ASN A 35 -10.38 -9.76 19.87
N GLU A 36 -9.41 -10.56 20.32
CA GLU A 36 -8.04 -10.54 19.78
C GLU A 36 -8.02 -10.93 18.29
N GLN A 37 -8.78 -11.97 17.91
CA GLN A 37 -8.89 -12.38 16.51
C GLN A 37 -9.45 -11.24 15.64
N ARG A 38 -10.53 -10.59 16.06
CA ARG A 38 -11.11 -9.44 15.32
C ARG A 38 -10.14 -8.28 15.23
N THR A 39 -9.38 -8.02 16.29
CA THR A 39 -8.37 -6.97 16.31
C THR A 39 -7.25 -7.28 15.32
N PHE A 40 -6.79 -8.52 15.28
CA PHE A 40 -5.80 -8.99 14.34
C PHE A 40 -6.28 -8.91 12.88
N GLU A 41 -7.51 -9.37 12.60
CA GLU A 41 -8.11 -9.29 11.27
C GLU A 41 -8.22 -7.83 10.81
N ARG A 42 -8.67 -6.91 11.67
CA ARG A 42 -8.70 -5.48 11.38
C ARG A 42 -7.31 -4.93 11.07
N PHE A 43 -6.32 -5.28 11.88
CA PHE A 43 -4.94 -4.84 11.65
C PHE A 43 -4.40 -5.31 10.30
N ILE A 44 -4.71 -6.54 9.88
CA ILE A 44 -4.34 -7.03 8.53
C ILE A 44 -5.01 -6.21 7.43
N ILE A 45 -6.29 -5.89 7.58
CA ILE A 45 -7.03 -5.07 6.62
C ILE A 45 -6.40 -3.68 6.51
N GLU A 46 -6.19 -2.99 7.63
CA GLU A 46 -5.59 -1.66 7.68
C GLU A 46 -4.18 -1.66 7.05
N LYS A 47 -3.37 -2.69 7.33
CA LYS A 47 -2.05 -2.83 6.72
C LYS A 47 -2.14 -2.99 5.20
N ASN A 48 -3.06 -3.81 4.71
CA ASN A 48 -3.24 -4.04 3.27
C ASN A 48 -3.72 -2.77 2.56
N GLU A 49 -4.64 -2.03 3.18
CA GLU A 49 -5.10 -0.73 2.67
C GLU A 49 -3.95 0.27 2.55
N LEU A 50 -3.12 0.39 3.60
CA LEU A 50 -1.94 1.26 3.59
C LEU A 50 -0.95 0.86 2.48
N VAL A 51 -0.66 -0.43 2.34
CA VAL A 51 0.23 -0.93 1.28
C VAL A 51 -0.32 -0.59 -0.10
N ASN A 52 -1.62 -0.79 -0.33
CA ASN A 52 -2.27 -0.48 -1.60
C ASN A 52 -2.26 1.02 -1.90
N GLU A 53 -2.48 1.87 -0.90
CA GLU A 53 -2.43 3.33 -1.05
C GLU A 53 -1.01 3.79 -1.43
N VAL A 54 0.01 3.26 -0.77
CA VAL A 54 1.42 3.57 -1.06
C VAL A 54 1.80 3.12 -2.47
N LEU A 55 1.41 1.89 -2.87
CA LEU A 55 1.66 1.39 -4.22
C LEU A 55 0.95 2.25 -5.28
N GLY A 56 -0.31 2.64 -5.03
CA GLY A 56 -1.07 3.50 -5.93
C GLY A 56 -0.44 4.89 -6.08
N THR A 57 0.06 5.46 -4.99
CA THR A 57 0.77 6.74 -5.00
C THR A 57 2.09 6.65 -5.76
N LEU A 58 2.89 5.62 -5.47
CA LEU A 58 4.16 5.38 -6.14
C LEU A 58 3.97 5.19 -7.66
N ALA A 59 2.95 4.43 -8.07
CA ALA A 59 2.63 4.24 -9.48
C ALA A 59 2.31 5.57 -10.19
N LYS A 60 1.53 6.45 -9.55
CA LYS A 60 1.22 7.78 -10.09
C LYS A 60 2.46 8.66 -10.20
N GLU A 61 3.33 8.64 -9.20
CA GLU A 61 4.58 9.41 -9.22
C GLU A 61 5.52 8.93 -10.33
N VAL A 62 5.68 7.61 -10.49
CA VAL A 62 6.50 7.01 -11.54
C VAL A 62 5.95 7.40 -12.92
N ASN A 63 4.65 7.26 -13.15
CA ASN A 63 4.03 7.68 -14.42
C ASN A 63 4.23 9.16 -14.70
N THR A 64 4.11 10.02 -13.69
CA THR A 64 4.37 11.46 -13.83
C THR A 64 5.82 11.73 -14.23
N LYS A 65 6.78 11.02 -13.63
CA LYS A 65 8.21 11.13 -13.98
C LYS A 65 8.49 10.65 -15.40
N ILE A 66 7.87 9.54 -15.82
CA ILE A 66 7.99 9.00 -17.19
C ILE A 66 7.47 10.03 -18.20
N ASN A 67 6.24 10.52 -18.02
CA ASN A 67 5.65 11.52 -18.94
C ASN A 67 6.50 12.79 -19.02
N ASN A 68 7.04 13.25 -17.89
CA ASN A 68 7.95 14.40 -17.87
C ASN A 68 9.27 14.13 -18.60
N PHE A 69 9.79 12.91 -18.52
CA PHE A 69 10.97 12.49 -19.24
C PHE A 69 10.72 12.44 -20.76
N GLU A 70 9.62 11.81 -21.19
CA GLU A 70 9.21 11.73 -22.59
C GLU A 70 9.06 13.13 -23.21
N ASN A 71 8.35 14.03 -22.52
CA ASN A 71 8.20 15.42 -22.97
C ASN A 71 9.53 16.15 -23.13
N LYS A 72 10.49 15.93 -22.21
CA LYS A 72 11.83 16.50 -22.31
C LYS A 72 12.61 15.91 -23.48
N PHE A 73 12.47 14.61 -23.70
CA PHE A 73 13.14 13.90 -24.79
C PHE A 73 12.63 14.37 -26.15
N ASP A 74 11.31 14.45 -26.33
CA ASP A 74 10.70 14.99 -27.54
C ASP A 74 11.11 16.44 -27.80
N GLY A 75 11.18 17.25 -26.74
CA GLY A 75 11.68 18.62 -26.82
C GLY A 75 13.14 18.69 -27.27
N ALA A 76 13.98 17.74 -26.84
CA ALA A 76 15.37 17.65 -27.27
C ALA A 76 15.48 17.22 -28.75
N ILE A 77 14.70 16.24 -29.18
CA ILE A 77 14.67 15.80 -30.59
C ILE A 77 14.30 16.97 -31.50
N LYS A 78 13.21 17.69 -31.20
CA LYS A 78 12.78 18.84 -31.99
C LYS A 78 13.85 19.93 -32.08
N LYS A 79 14.60 20.16 -31.00
CA LYS A 79 15.72 21.11 -31.01
C LYS A 79 16.86 20.64 -31.93
N ILE A 80 17.20 19.36 -31.90
CA ILE A 80 18.21 18.77 -32.78
C ILE A 80 17.78 18.91 -34.24
N GLU A 81 16.53 18.58 -34.57
CA GLU A 81 16.00 18.72 -35.94
C GLU A 81 16.08 20.16 -36.44
N LEU A 82 15.65 21.14 -35.63
CA LEU A 82 15.72 22.56 -35.97
C LEU A 82 17.16 23.03 -36.19
N GLN A 83 18.09 22.61 -35.33
CA GLN A 83 19.50 22.96 -35.47
C GLN A 83 20.09 22.33 -36.72
N PHE A 84 19.76 21.08 -37.02
CA PHE A 84 20.24 20.38 -38.20
C PHE A 84 19.75 21.05 -39.50
N GLN A 85 18.46 21.42 -39.58
CA GLN A 85 17.92 22.16 -40.71
C GLN A 85 18.61 23.53 -40.89
N LYS A 86 18.89 24.24 -39.79
CA LYS A 86 19.62 25.51 -39.84
C LYS A 86 21.04 25.32 -40.36
N SER A 87 21.73 24.27 -39.90
CA SER A 87 23.08 23.93 -40.37
C SER A 87 23.09 23.60 -41.86
N ILE A 88 22.11 22.84 -42.37
CA ILE A 88 21.98 22.55 -43.81
C ILE A 88 21.83 23.84 -44.62
N ARG A 89 20.95 24.76 -44.21
CA ARG A 89 20.75 26.04 -44.92
C ARG A 89 22.01 26.88 -44.94
N ASN A 90 22.75 26.93 -43.82
CA ASN A 90 24.03 27.62 -43.77
C ASN A 90 25.06 26.98 -44.71
N LEU A 91 25.13 25.65 -44.74
CA LEU A 91 26.03 24.90 -45.62
C LEU A 91 25.71 25.16 -47.09
N GLN A 92 24.42 25.16 -47.47
CA GLN A 92 23.98 25.51 -48.82
C GLN A 92 24.41 26.92 -49.21
N LYS A 93 24.25 27.89 -48.29
CA LYS A 93 24.68 29.27 -48.53
C LYS A 93 26.18 29.38 -48.80
N ILE A 94 27.00 28.72 -47.97
CA ILE A 94 28.46 28.69 -48.13
C ILE A 94 28.85 28.05 -49.47
N ILE A 95 28.21 26.95 -49.86
CA ILE A 95 28.48 26.29 -51.16
C ILE A 95 28.13 27.22 -52.32
N ILE A 96 27.00 27.94 -52.27
CA ILE A 96 26.61 28.88 -53.33
C ILE A 96 27.64 30.01 -53.47
N GLU A 97 28.07 30.58 -52.34
CA GLU A 97 29.10 31.63 -52.28
C GLU A 97 30.45 31.15 -52.85
N GLU A 98 30.90 29.95 -52.48
CA GLU A 98 32.17 29.36 -52.96
C GLU A 98 32.16 28.96 -54.44
N VAL A 99 31.04 28.44 -54.96
CA VAL A 99 30.93 28.02 -56.37
C VAL A 99 30.76 29.23 -57.31
N GLY A 100 30.57 30.45 -56.76
CA GLY A 100 30.45 31.68 -57.55
C GLY A 100 29.14 31.75 -58.35
N LEU A 101 28.11 31.02 -57.92
CA LEU A 101 26.77 31.08 -58.50
C LEU A 101 26.00 32.27 -57.87
N ASP A 102 26.49 33.49 -58.09
CA ASP A 102 25.71 34.70 -57.82
C ASP A 102 24.63 34.84 -58.91
N PHE A 103 23.40 34.46 -58.58
CA PHE A 103 22.18 34.83 -59.30
C PHE A 103 21.34 35.79 -58.46
#